data_AF-A0A3C0AHJ4-F1
#
_entry.id   AF-A0A3C0AHJ4-F1
#
_cell.length_a   1.000
_cell.length_b   1.000
_cell.length_c   1.000
_cell.angle_alpha   90.00
_cell.angle_beta   90.00
_cell.angle_gamma   90.00
#
_symmetry.space_group_name_H-M   'P 1'
#
loop_
_entity.id
_entity.type
_entity.pdbx_description
1 polymer ?
#
loop_
_entity_poly.entity_id
_entity_poly.type
_entity_poly.pdbx_seq_one_letter_code
_entity_poly.pdbx_strand_id
1 'polypeptide(L)'
;MPVSPLKQNLPACLSILLLLVMHAGLSAQTVSVDRGPEVEEAVFFSFDDHVITWRNNLQLTPVTAEKHPANPVLRRGPEGAPDHGHAILYGSVMFRDGKFRMWYLGMFETAIQSGQAPGWWRPMCYAESDDGIHWTKPNLDLVEFNGNKQNNICLINSEVPALAKVNDFLSVLYDASDPDPQRRFKCAYIAHPPFADVRGGRS
;
A
#
# COMPACT_ATOMS: atom_id res chain seq x y z
N MET A 1 -11.93 21.88 97.33
CA MET A 1 -10.86 21.08 97.98
C MET A 1 -10.85 19.70 97.35
N PRO A 2 -9.72 19.30 96.76
CA PRO A 2 -9.57 18.09 95.97
C PRO A 2 -8.97 16.95 96.80
N VAL A 3 -9.15 15.70 96.37
CA VAL A 3 -8.17 14.64 96.66
C VAL A 3 -8.10 13.70 95.44
N SER A 4 -6.98 13.77 94.72
CA SER A 4 -6.36 12.62 94.04
C SER A 4 -5.21 12.14 94.95
N PRO A 5 -4.71 10.89 94.88
CA PRO A 5 -3.75 10.51 93.81
C PRO A 5 -3.58 9.00 93.45
N LEU A 6 -2.94 8.74 92.28
CA LEU A 6 -1.84 7.78 91.94
C LEU A 6 -1.96 6.29 92.37
N LYS A 7 -1.59 5.22 91.60
CA LYS A 7 -0.45 4.98 90.66
C LYS A 7 -0.54 3.56 90.03
N GLN A 8 0.11 3.40 88.85
CA GLN A 8 0.88 2.22 88.33
C GLN A 8 0.11 1.04 87.67
N ASN A 9 0.48 0.44 86.51
CA ASN A 9 1.73 0.37 85.70
C ASN A 9 1.44 0.11 84.19
N LEU A 10 2.33 0.60 83.30
CA LEU A 10 2.58 0.15 81.90
C LEU A 10 3.24 -1.27 81.88
N PRO A 11 3.33 -2.05 80.77
CA PRO A 11 3.71 -1.65 79.38
C PRO A 11 2.86 -2.38 78.30
N ALA A 12 3.01 -2.29 76.97
CA ALA A 12 4.14 -1.96 76.10
C ALA A 12 3.59 -1.42 74.76
N CYS A 13 4.26 -0.41 74.22
CA CYS A 13 4.11 0.01 72.83
C CYS A 13 4.56 -1.14 71.91
N LEU A 14 3.65 -1.61 71.05
CA LEU A 14 4.03 -2.30 69.82
C LEU A 14 3.46 -1.53 68.64
N SER A 15 4.35 -0.79 67.99
CA SER A 15 4.12 -0.07 66.75
C SER A 15 3.70 -1.07 65.66
N ILE A 16 2.49 -0.94 65.13
CA ILE A 16 2.15 -1.55 63.83
C ILE A 16 2.05 -0.42 62.82
N LEU A 17 3.17 -0.20 62.14
CA LEU A 17 3.26 0.56 60.91
C LEU A 17 2.61 -0.30 59.82
N LEU A 18 1.33 -0.08 59.53
CA LEU A 18 0.65 -0.73 58.41
C LEU A 18 1.08 -0.01 57.12
N LEU A 19 2.18 -0.46 56.52
CA LEU A 19 2.57 -0.12 55.16
C LEU A 19 1.55 -0.75 54.21
N LEU A 20 0.54 0.03 53.81
CA LEU A 20 -0.35 -0.29 52.70
C LEU A 20 0.47 -0.17 51.41
N VAL A 21 1.20 -1.23 51.06
CA VAL A 21 1.75 -1.37 49.71
C VAL A 21 0.57 -1.73 48.82
N MET A 22 -0.08 -0.72 48.25
CA MET A 22 -0.95 -0.92 47.09
C MET A 22 -0.07 -1.43 45.96
N HIS A 23 0.05 -2.75 45.85
CA HIS A 23 0.41 -3.37 44.58
C HIS A 23 -0.78 -3.12 43.65
N ALA A 24 -0.76 -1.97 42.97
CA ALA A 24 -1.38 -1.89 41.66
C ALA A 24 -0.55 -2.82 40.77
N GLY A 25 -0.83 -4.12 40.83
CA GLY A 25 -0.35 -5.04 39.83
C GLY A 25 -0.83 -4.46 38.50
N LEU A 26 0.10 -4.17 37.59
CA LEU A 26 -0.27 -4.05 36.19
C LEU A 26 -0.81 -5.42 35.80
N SER A 27 -2.12 -5.60 35.94
CA SER A 27 -2.80 -6.67 35.22
C SER A 27 -2.51 -6.42 33.75
N ALA A 28 -1.99 -7.42 33.05
CA ALA A 28 -2.03 -7.40 31.60
C ALA A 28 -3.47 -7.09 31.21
N GLN A 29 -3.68 -6.02 30.46
CA GLN A 29 -5.00 -5.71 29.92
C GLN A 29 -5.25 -6.71 28.81
N THR A 30 -6.20 -7.60 29.03
CA THR A 30 -6.70 -8.50 27.99
C THR A 30 -7.83 -7.79 27.23
N VAL A 31 -7.95 -8.11 25.94
CA VAL A 31 -9.04 -7.66 25.07
C VAL A 31 -9.83 -8.89 24.63
N SER A 32 -11.15 -8.76 24.55
CA SER A 32 -12.03 -9.72 23.90
C SER A 32 -12.83 -9.00 22.82
N VAL A 33 -12.92 -9.62 21.65
CA VAL A 33 -13.64 -9.12 20.47
C VAL A 33 -14.85 -9.99 20.22
N ASP A 34 -16.05 -9.41 20.10
CA ASP A 34 -17.31 -10.12 19.80
C ASP A 34 -17.55 -11.39 20.64
N ARG A 35 -17.28 -11.31 21.96
CA ARG A 35 -17.35 -12.43 22.91
C ARG A 35 -16.39 -13.60 22.61
N GLY A 36 -15.34 -13.33 21.83
CA GLY A 36 -14.21 -14.22 21.62
C GLY A 36 -13.31 -14.37 22.86
N PRO A 37 -12.26 -15.19 22.78
CA PRO A 37 -11.35 -15.41 23.90
C PRO A 37 -10.65 -14.12 24.33
N GLU A 38 -10.28 -14.03 25.62
CA GLU A 38 -9.39 -12.97 26.11
C GLU A 38 -7.98 -13.19 25.56
N VAL A 39 -7.46 -12.16 24.89
CA VAL A 39 -6.12 -12.16 24.29
C VAL A 39 -5.34 -10.92 24.74
N GLU A 40 -4.02 -11.02 24.81
CA GLU A 40 -3.15 -9.86 25.11
C GLU A 40 -3.13 -8.85 23.94
N GLU A 41 -3.33 -9.32 22.71
CA GLU A 41 -3.38 -8.52 21.49
C GLU A 41 -4.49 -9.03 20.56
N ALA A 42 -5.36 -8.13 20.11
CA ALA A 42 -6.36 -8.41 19.09
C ALA A 42 -5.91 -7.84 17.74
N VAL A 43 -5.85 -8.69 16.71
CA VAL A 43 -5.51 -8.29 15.34
C VAL A 43 -6.80 -8.05 14.56
N PHE A 44 -6.92 -6.84 14.00
CA PHE A 44 -8.07 -6.43 13.21
C PHE A 44 -7.73 -6.45 11.73
N PHE A 45 -8.49 -7.18 10.95
CA PHE A 45 -8.42 -7.10 9.49
C PHE A 45 -9.47 -6.12 8.96
N SER A 46 -9.15 -5.37 7.91
CA SER A 46 -10.12 -4.46 7.25
C SER A 46 -11.28 -5.20 6.56
N PHE A 47 -11.18 -6.53 6.49
CA PHE A 47 -12.18 -7.46 5.99
C PHE A 47 -12.70 -8.39 7.11
N ASP A 48 -12.56 -7.99 8.37
CA ASP A 48 -13.01 -8.80 9.50
C ASP A 48 -14.55 -8.82 9.62
N ASP A 49 -15.13 -10.01 9.78
CA ASP A 49 -16.56 -10.24 9.89
C ASP A 49 -17.09 -10.22 11.35
N HIS A 50 -16.24 -10.03 12.34
CA HIS A 50 -16.59 -9.87 13.76
C HIS A 50 -16.53 -8.41 14.24
N VAL A 51 -15.62 -7.60 13.73
CA VAL A 51 -15.33 -6.26 14.30
C VAL A 51 -16.03 -5.12 13.57
N ILE A 52 -16.31 -5.31 12.29
CA ILE A 52 -17.01 -4.31 11.49
C ILE A 52 -18.51 -4.36 11.85
N THR A 53 -18.85 -3.67 12.94
CA THR A 53 -20.15 -3.71 13.62
C THR A 53 -21.33 -3.24 12.77
N TRP A 54 -21.08 -2.46 11.70
CA TRP A 54 -22.12 -2.04 10.77
C TRP A 54 -21.85 -2.57 9.37
N ARG A 55 -22.77 -3.43 8.91
CA ARG A 55 -22.87 -3.90 7.53
C ARG A 55 -24.31 -3.70 7.10
N ASN A 56 -24.53 -2.97 6.02
CA ASN A 56 -25.85 -2.82 5.42
C ASN A 56 -25.77 -3.30 3.97
N ASN A 57 -26.52 -4.34 3.62
CA ASN A 57 -26.48 -4.98 2.30
C ASN A 57 -25.06 -5.37 1.81
N LEU A 58 -24.15 -5.70 2.74
CA LEU A 58 -22.80 -6.14 2.44
C LEU A 58 -22.59 -7.55 2.97
N GLN A 59 -22.31 -8.50 2.07
CA GLN A 59 -21.88 -9.86 2.42
C GLN A 59 -20.42 -10.03 1.98
N LEU A 60 -19.54 -10.34 2.92
CA LEU A 60 -18.16 -10.69 2.62
C LEU A 60 -18.06 -12.21 2.50
N THR A 61 -17.41 -12.70 1.44
CA THR A 61 -17.13 -14.13 1.27
C THR A 61 -15.70 -14.28 0.81
N PRO A 62 -14.80 -14.83 1.66
CA PRO A 62 -13.46 -15.19 1.22
C PRO A 62 -13.56 -16.24 0.12
N VAL A 63 -12.94 -15.98 -1.03
CA VAL A 63 -12.84 -16.93 -2.14
C VAL A 63 -11.38 -17.28 -2.36
N THR A 64 -11.11 -18.55 -2.63
CA THR A 64 -9.77 -18.99 -3.04
C THR A 64 -9.59 -18.67 -4.52
N ALA A 65 -8.58 -17.87 -4.85
CA ALA A 65 -8.24 -17.60 -6.24
C ALA A 65 -7.54 -18.81 -6.87
N GLU A 66 -8.01 -19.24 -8.04
CA GLU A 66 -7.34 -20.26 -8.84
C GLU A 66 -6.38 -19.59 -9.84
N LYS A 67 -5.14 -20.06 -9.91
CA LYS A 67 -4.18 -19.55 -10.89
C LYS A 67 -4.56 -20.05 -12.29
N HIS A 68 -4.66 -19.12 -13.23
CA HIS A 68 -4.86 -19.49 -14.63
C HIS A 68 -3.69 -20.36 -15.14
N PRO A 69 -3.94 -21.44 -15.90
CA PRO A 69 -2.87 -22.31 -16.41
C PRO A 69 -1.81 -21.59 -17.27
N ALA A 70 -2.21 -20.49 -17.93
CA ALA A 70 -1.30 -19.69 -18.75
C ALA A 70 -0.46 -18.66 -17.97
N ASN A 71 -0.54 -18.63 -16.63
CA ASN A 71 0.21 -17.69 -15.79
C ASN A 71 1.74 -17.80 -16.02
N PRO A 72 2.48 -16.69 -16.22
CA PRO A 72 2.00 -15.31 -16.31
C PRO A 72 1.30 -15.02 -17.63
N VAL A 73 0.14 -14.36 -17.55
CA VAL A 73 -0.68 -13.98 -18.71
C VAL A 73 -0.09 -12.77 -19.46
N LEU A 74 0.66 -11.90 -18.76
CA LEU A 74 1.53 -10.90 -19.38
C LEU A 74 2.98 -11.36 -19.30
N ARG A 75 3.64 -11.53 -20.44
CA ARG A 75 5.06 -11.90 -20.53
C ARG A 75 5.91 -10.67 -20.83
N ARG A 76 7.19 -10.72 -20.45
CA ARG A 76 8.22 -9.73 -20.84
C ARG A 76 8.31 -9.56 -22.35
N GLY A 77 8.74 -8.40 -22.81
CA GLY A 77 8.96 -8.12 -24.23
C GLY A 77 10.22 -8.78 -24.81
N PRO A 78 10.37 -8.75 -26.14
CA PRO A 78 11.60 -9.18 -26.81
C PRO A 78 12.78 -8.27 -26.46
N GLU A 79 13.98 -8.63 -26.91
CA GLU A 79 15.17 -7.77 -26.75
C GLU A 79 14.95 -6.37 -27.34
N GLY A 80 15.40 -5.35 -26.61
CA GLY A 80 15.19 -3.94 -26.98
C GLY A 80 13.84 -3.35 -26.56
N ALA A 81 12.88 -4.17 -26.11
CA ALA A 81 11.61 -3.68 -25.57
C ALA A 81 11.78 -3.01 -24.18
N PRO A 82 10.93 -2.04 -23.81
CA PRO A 82 11.01 -1.35 -22.51
C PRO A 82 10.79 -2.26 -21.30
N ASP A 83 10.19 -3.43 -21.52
CA ASP A 83 9.92 -4.45 -20.51
C ASP A 83 10.66 -5.76 -20.81
N HIS A 84 11.78 -5.68 -21.54
CA HIS A 84 12.60 -6.84 -21.89
C HIS A 84 13.08 -7.59 -20.64
N GLY A 85 13.42 -6.88 -19.57
CA GLY A 85 13.78 -7.48 -18.29
C GLY A 85 12.55 -8.09 -17.63
N HIS A 86 11.59 -7.23 -17.29
CA HIS A 86 10.38 -7.59 -16.58
C HIS A 86 9.18 -6.75 -17.02
N ALA A 87 8.02 -7.40 -17.13
CA ALA A 87 6.72 -6.76 -17.20
C ALA A 87 6.03 -6.96 -15.85
N ILE A 88 5.93 -5.91 -15.04
CA ILE A 88 5.47 -5.99 -13.66
C ILE A 88 4.11 -5.31 -13.54
N LEU A 89 3.11 -6.07 -13.07
CA LEU A 89 1.79 -5.52 -12.77
C LEU A 89 1.81 -4.83 -11.39
N TYR A 90 2.54 -3.73 -11.34
CA TYR A 90 2.37 -2.65 -10.38
C TYR A 90 1.68 -1.53 -11.16
N GLY A 91 0.36 -1.67 -11.30
CA GLY A 91 -0.39 -0.98 -12.35
C GLY A 91 -1.89 -1.19 -12.22
N SER A 92 -2.61 -0.99 -13.30
CA SER A 92 -4.07 -1.11 -13.31
C SER A 92 -4.56 -1.80 -14.57
N VAL A 93 -5.58 -2.64 -14.42
CA VAL A 93 -6.35 -3.22 -15.52
C VAL A 93 -7.77 -2.68 -15.45
N MET A 94 -8.30 -2.22 -16.58
CA MET A 94 -9.66 -1.68 -16.69
C MET A 94 -10.36 -2.23 -17.93
N PHE A 95 -11.63 -2.62 -17.78
CA PHE A 95 -12.48 -2.97 -18.92
C PHE A 95 -13.31 -1.75 -19.35
N ARG A 96 -13.08 -1.24 -20.56
CA ARG A 96 -13.78 -0.09 -21.14
C ARG A 96 -13.89 -0.23 -22.65
N ASP A 97 -15.03 0.19 -23.19
CA ASP A 97 -15.30 0.21 -24.63
C ASP A 97 -15.08 -1.16 -25.31
N GLY A 98 -15.48 -2.23 -24.62
CA GLY A 98 -15.35 -3.60 -25.11
C GLY A 98 -13.94 -4.19 -25.02
N LYS A 99 -12.99 -3.51 -24.37
CA LYS A 99 -11.58 -3.92 -24.32
C LYS A 99 -11.02 -3.84 -22.90
N PHE A 100 -10.20 -4.80 -22.54
CA PHE A 100 -9.33 -4.71 -21.37
C PHE A 100 -8.10 -3.87 -21.72
N ARG A 101 -7.79 -2.92 -20.86
CA ARG A 101 -6.66 -1.99 -20.98
C ARG A 101 -5.80 -2.13 -19.74
N MET A 102 -4.50 -2.29 -19.92
CA MET A 102 -3.53 -2.45 -18.85
C MET A 102 -2.47 -1.38 -18.94
N TRP A 103 -2.19 -0.75 -17.80
CA TRP A 103 -1.01 0.07 -17.57
C TRP A 103 -0.13 -0.66 -16.56
N TYR A 104 1.13 -0.90 -16.91
CA TYR A 104 2.05 -1.71 -16.12
C TYR A 104 3.45 -1.09 -16.13
N LEU A 105 4.31 -1.52 -15.20
CA LEU A 105 5.71 -1.08 -15.19
C LEU A 105 6.57 -1.99 -16.07
N GLY A 106 7.29 -1.39 -17.01
CA GLY A 106 8.38 -2.02 -17.71
C GLY A 106 9.69 -1.89 -16.93
N MET A 107 10.50 -2.94 -16.94
CA MET A 107 11.92 -2.89 -16.59
C MET A 107 12.71 -3.48 -17.75
N PHE A 108 13.67 -2.75 -18.29
CA PHE A 108 14.39 -3.19 -19.47
C PHE A 108 15.59 -4.10 -19.11
N GLU A 109 16.13 -3.95 -17.91
CA GLU A 109 17.26 -4.71 -17.40
C GLU A 109 16.85 -6.12 -16.99
N THR A 110 17.58 -7.11 -17.48
CA THR A 110 17.35 -8.53 -17.14
C THR A 110 18.04 -8.95 -15.85
N ALA A 111 19.02 -8.17 -15.38
CA ALA A 111 19.76 -8.46 -14.16
C ALA A 111 19.09 -7.76 -12.96
N ILE A 112 18.77 -8.54 -11.93
CA ILE A 112 18.34 -7.99 -10.65
C ILE A 112 19.59 -7.44 -9.95
N GLN A 113 19.71 -6.13 -9.92
CA GLN A 113 20.77 -5.44 -9.17
C GLN A 113 20.18 -4.88 -7.88
N SER A 114 20.96 -4.92 -6.79
CA SER A 114 20.59 -4.25 -5.56
C SER A 114 20.56 -2.74 -5.78
N GLY A 115 19.51 -2.08 -5.30
CA GLY A 115 19.35 -0.64 -5.45
C GLY A 115 18.18 -0.28 -6.37
N GLN A 116 18.26 0.92 -6.93
CA GLN A 116 17.17 1.54 -7.67
C GLN A 116 17.33 1.27 -9.17
N ALA A 117 16.20 1.30 -9.90
CA ALA A 117 16.25 1.16 -11.35
C ALA A 117 17.21 2.21 -11.95
N PRO A 118 18.03 1.85 -12.96
CA PRO A 118 18.88 2.80 -13.67
C PRO A 118 18.12 4.07 -14.09
N GLY A 119 18.71 5.22 -13.77
CA GLY A 119 18.09 6.52 -14.03
C GLY A 119 16.79 6.79 -13.26
N TRP A 120 16.49 5.98 -12.23
CA TRP A 120 15.27 6.03 -11.43
C TRP A 120 13.99 5.89 -12.24
N TRP A 121 14.04 5.13 -13.34
CA TRP A 121 12.96 5.08 -14.31
C TRP A 121 12.52 3.65 -14.59
N ARG A 122 11.24 3.38 -14.34
CA ARG A 122 10.50 2.19 -14.78
C ARG A 122 9.32 2.69 -15.62
N PRO A 123 9.40 2.64 -16.96
CA PRO A 123 8.37 3.26 -17.81
C PRO A 123 6.99 2.64 -17.58
N MET A 124 5.97 3.49 -17.52
CA MET A 124 4.58 3.06 -17.63
C MET A 124 4.34 2.59 -19.07
N CYS A 125 4.12 1.30 -19.23
CA CYS A 125 3.82 0.66 -20.51
C CYS A 125 2.33 0.32 -20.61
N TYR A 126 1.84 0.15 -21.84
CA TYR A 126 0.43 -0.12 -22.12
C TYR A 126 0.24 -1.46 -22.85
N ALA A 127 -0.83 -2.17 -22.51
CA ALA A 127 -1.25 -3.38 -23.22
C ALA A 127 -2.78 -3.46 -23.29
N GLU A 128 -3.27 -4.18 -24.31
CA GLU A 128 -4.70 -4.35 -24.54
C GLU A 128 -5.05 -5.82 -24.71
N SER A 129 -6.27 -6.19 -24.33
CA SER A 129 -6.77 -7.55 -24.47
C SER A 129 -8.29 -7.53 -24.69
N ASP A 130 -8.79 -8.50 -25.46
CA ASP A 130 -10.22 -8.68 -25.65
C ASP A 130 -10.83 -9.63 -24.60
N ASP A 131 -10.01 -10.45 -23.94
CA ASP A 131 -10.43 -11.49 -22.98
C ASP A 131 -9.76 -11.38 -21.59
N GLY A 132 -8.85 -10.43 -21.41
CA GLY A 132 -8.08 -10.22 -20.17
C GLY A 132 -6.94 -11.23 -19.95
N ILE A 133 -6.73 -12.17 -20.88
CA ILE A 133 -5.77 -13.26 -20.79
C ILE A 133 -4.68 -13.13 -21.86
N HIS A 134 -5.07 -12.82 -23.10
CA HIS A 134 -4.15 -12.62 -24.21
C HIS A 134 -3.93 -11.14 -24.46
N TRP A 135 -2.70 -10.69 -24.23
CA TRP A 135 -2.34 -9.27 -24.24
C TRP A 135 -1.51 -8.90 -25.48
N THR A 136 -1.91 -7.81 -26.14
CA THR A 136 -1.18 -7.15 -27.22
C THR A 136 -0.53 -5.88 -26.69
N LYS A 137 0.74 -5.66 -27.01
CA LYS A 137 1.49 -4.43 -26.68
C LYS A 137 1.58 -3.56 -27.94
N PRO A 138 0.72 -2.54 -28.11
CA PRO A 138 0.71 -1.75 -29.34
C PRO A 138 1.92 -0.83 -29.41
N ASN A 139 2.38 -0.51 -30.62
CA ASN A 139 3.30 0.61 -30.82
C ASN A 139 2.52 1.92 -30.68
N LEU A 140 2.87 2.73 -29.67
CA LEU A 140 2.24 4.01 -29.39
C LEU A 140 2.92 5.18 -30.11
N ASP A 141 4.18 5.04 -30.50
CA ASP A 141 4.99 6.10 -31.15
C ASP A 141 5.10 7.40 -30.32
N LEU A 142 5.09 7.29 -28.98
CA LEU A 142 5.03 8.45 -28.08
C LEU A 142 6.38 8.81 -27.44
N VAL A 143 7.15 7.81 -27.01
CA VAL A 143 8.37 8.02 -26.19
C VAL A 143 9.58 7.40 -26.89
N GLU A 144 10.67 8.14 -26.98
CA GLU A 144 11.94 7.62 -27.50
C GLU A 144 12.61 6.71 -26.47
N PHE A 145 12.96 5.50 -26.89
CA PHE A 145 13.62 4.48 -26.10
C PHE A 145 14.51 3.63 -27.01
N ASN A 146 15.78 3.42 -26.63
CA ASN A 146 16.76 2.70 -27.45
C ASN A 146 16.85 3.20 -28.91
N GLY A 147 16.84 4.52 -29.09
CA GLY A 147 17.05 5.19 -30.39
C GLY A 147 15.86 5.19 -31.34
N ASN A 148 14.67 4.77 -30.90
CA ASN A 148 13.44 4.85 -31.69
C ASN A 148 12.19 4.99 -30.80
N LYS A 149 11.01 5.15 -31.39
CA LYS A 149 9.73 5.27 -30.67
C LYS A 149 8.81 4.04 -30.81
N GLN A 150 9.33 2.95 -31.38
CA GLN A 150 8.57 1.73 -31.67
C GLN A 150 8.36 0.90 -30.39
N ASN A 151 7.57 1.43 -29.47
CA ASN A 151 7.32 0.84 -28.17
C ASN A 151 5.93 1.21 -27.64
N ASN A 152 5.56 0.62 -26.52
CA ASN A 152 4.28 0.78 -25.87
C ASN A 152 4.34 1.67 -24.60
N ILE A 153 5.35 2.54 -24.49
CA ILE A 153 5.50 3.43 -23.34
C ILE A 153 4.48 4.57 -23.43
N CYS A 154 3.72 4.77 -22.36
CA CYS A 154 2.85 5.93 -22.22
C CYS A 154 3.66 7.20 -21.94
N LEU A 155 3.34 8.28 -22.64
CA LEU A 155 3.93 9.59 -22.39
C LEU A 155 3.35 10.20 -21.10
N ILE A 156 4.24 10.59 -20.19
CA ILE A 156 3.93 11.48 -19.08
C ILE A 156 4.70 12.77 -19.29
N ASN A 157 3.97 13.88 -19.34
CA ASN A 157 4.55 15.21 -19.47
C ASN A 157 4.62 15.88 -18.10
N SER A 158 5.73 16.53 -17.81
CA SER A 158 5.89 17.39 -16.64
C SER A 158 6.87 18.52 -16.94
N GLU A 159 6.61 19.70 -16.38
CA GLU A 159 7.56 20.82 -16.40
C GLU A 159 8.85 20.49 -15.63
N VAL A 160 8.78 19.57 -14.68
CA VAL A 160 9.94 19.03 -13.96
C VAL A 160 10.28 17.67 -14.58
N PRO A 161 11.36 17.55 -15.38
CA PRO A 161 11.65 16.34 -16.15
C PRO A 161 11.75 15.07 -15.30
N ALA A 162 12.24 15.18 -14.06
CA ALA A 162 12.34 14.03 -13.18
C ALA A 162 10.97 13.51 -12.69
N LEU A 163 9.94 14.35 -12.66
CA LEU A 163 8.57 13.92 -12.36
C LEU A 163 7.92 13.17 -13.53
N ALA A 164 8.41 13.34 -14.77
CA ALA A 164 7.95 12.52 -15.90
C ALA A 164 8.47 11.07 -15.86
N LYS A 165 9.44 10.78 -14.98
CA LYS A 165 10.05 9.46 -14.84
C LYS A 165 9.38 8.68 -13.72
N VAL A 166 8.36 7.91 -14.09
CA VAL A 166 7.74 6.93 -13.20
C VAL A 166 8.80 5.96 -12.68
N ASN A 167 8.72 5.60 -11.41
CA ASN A 167 9.57 4.60 -10.79
C ASN A 167 8.76 3.47 -10.15
N ASP A 168 7.73 3.83 -9.38
CA ASP A 168 7.00 2.85 -8.56
C ASP A 168 5.54 3.25 -8.30
N PHE A 169 4.76 2.33 -7.72
CA PHE A 169 3.34 2.49 -7.34
C PHE A 169 2.46 3.16 -8.40
N LEU A 170 2.55 2.68 -9.63
CA LEU A 170 1.72 3.15 -10.72
C LEU A 170 0.27 2.69 -10.53
N SER A 171 -0.68 3.62 -10.64
CA SER A 171 -2.11 3.33 -10.67
C SER A 171 -2.83 4.29 -11.61
N VAL A 172 -3.68 3.74 -12.47
CA VAL A 172 -4.51 4.50 -13.41
C VAL A 172 -5.97 4.41 -12.98
N LEU A 173 -6.59 5.59 -12.81
CA LEU A 173 -7.98 5.76 -12.46
C LEU A 173 -8.74 6.38 -13.62
N TYR A 174 -10.05 6.12 -13.69
CA TYR A 174 -10.94 6.75 -14.65
C TYR A 174 -11.96 7.62 -13.93
N ASP A 175 -11.90 8.91 -14.16
CA ASP A 175 -12.84 9.91 -13.70
C ASP A 175 -13.84 10.21 -14.81
N ALA A 176 -15.02 9.59 -14.74
CA ALA A 176 -16.10 9.80 -15.71
C ALA A 176 -16.67 11.23 -15.67
N SER A 177 -16.47 11.95 -14.56
CA SER A 177 -17.05 13.27 -14.30
C SER A 177 -16.19 14.42 -14.82
N ASP A 178 -14.93 14.16 -15.21
CA ASP A 178 -14.11 15.20 -15.83
C ASP A 178 -14.82 15.70 -17.11
N PRO A 179 -15.11 17.02 -17.19
CA PRO A 179 -15.83 17.60 -18.32
C PRO A 179 -15.04 17.48 -19.62
N ASP A 180 -13.71 17.37 -19.54
CA ASP A 180 -12.87 17.09 -20.70
C ASP A 180 -12.68 15.57 -20.86
N PRO A 181 -13.27 14.95 -21.92
CA PRO A 181 -13.14 13.52 -22.15
C PRO A 181 -11.68 13.07 -22.34
N GLN A 182 -10.77 13.95 -22.76
CA GLN A 182 -9.34 13.62 -22.95
C GLN A 182 -8.57 13.58 -21.62
N ARG A 183 -9.17 14.05 -20.52
CA ARG A 183 -8.54 14.10 -19.19
C ARG A 183 -9.11 13.07 -18.21
N ARG A 184 -10.00 12.18 -18.65
CA ARG A 184 -10.68 11.22 -17.77
C ARG A 184 -9.78 10.14 -17.20
N PHE A 185 -8.67 9.83 -17.86
CA PHE A 185 -7.65 8.96 -17.27
C PHE A 185 -6.71 9.78 -16.38
N LYS A 186 -6.60 9.37 -15.12
CA LYS A 186 -5.73 9.97 -14.10
C LYS A 186 -4.68 8.95 -13.71
N CYS A 187 -3.46 9.41 -13.47
CA CYS A 187 -2.36 8.54 -13.08
C CYS A 187 -1.75 9.04 -11.76
N ALA A 188 -1.57 8.12 -10.81
CA ALA A 188 -0.82 8.32 -9.59
C ALA A 188 0.39 7.38 -9.60
N TYR A 189 1.56 7.89 -9.22
CA TYR A 189 2.81 7.14 -9.23
C TYR A 189 3.84 7.81 -8.32
N ILE A 190 4.90 7.06 -7.99
CA ILE A 190 6.11 7.59 -7.38
C ILE A 190 7.12 7.93 -8.48
N ALA A 191 7.65 9.14 -8.42
CA ALA A 191 8.85 9.58 -9.11
C ALA A 191 9.89 10.01 -8.08
N HIS A 192 11.16 9.97 -8.46
CA HIS A 192 12.28 10.39 -7.61
C HIS A 192 12.98 11.62 -8.20
N PRO A 193 12.40 12.81 -8.03
CA PRO A 193 13.07 14.04 -8.43
C PRO A 193 14.32 14.28 -7.56
N PRO A 194 15.44 14.75 -8.16
CA PRO A 194 16.53 15.34 -7.40
C PRO A 194 16.00 16.40 -6.43
N PHE A 195 16.62 16.50 -5.25
CA PHE A 195 16.18 17.45 -4.22
C PHE A 195 16.12 18.91 -4.73
N ALA A 196 17.04 19.29 -5.63
CA ALA A 196 17.08 20.61 -6.24
C ALA A 196 15.88 20.92 -7.16
N ASP A 197 15.21 19.88 -7.67
CA ASP A 197 14.11 20.01 -8.63
C ASP A 197 12.73 20.16 -7.96
N VAL A 198 12.64 19.93 -6.65
CA VAL A 198 11.39 20.03 -5.88
C VAL A 198 11.19 21.47 -5.39
N ARG A 199 10.25 22.20 -6.02
CA ARG A 199 9.86 23.55 -5.59
C ARG A 199 8.79 23.49 -4.49
N GLY A 200 9.20 23.63 -3.23
CA GLY A 200 8.28 23.67 -2.07
C GLY A 200 7.90 22.29 -1.54
N GLY A 201 7.43 22.21 -0.29
CA GLY A 201 7.28 20.95 0.45
C GLY A 201 8.45 20.64 1.40
N ARG A 202 8.99 21.68 2.05
CA ARG A 202 9.93 21.52 3.16
C ARG A 202 9.12 21.35 4.43
N SER A 203 8.83 20.11 4.81
CA SER A 203 8.42 19.75 6.17
C SER A 203 9.47 18.83 6.76
#